data_AF-A0A6L7EX62-F1
#
_entry.id   AF-A0A6L7EX62-F1
#
_cell.length_a   1.000
_cell.length_b   1.000
_cell.length_c   1.000
_cell.angle_alpha   90.00
_cell.angle_beta   90.00
_cell.angle_gamma   90.00
#
_symmetry.space_group_name_H-M   'P 1'
#
loop_
_entity.id
_entity.type
_entity.pdbx_description
1 polymer ?
#
loop_
_entity_poly.entity_id
_entity_poly.type
_entity_poly.pdbx_seq_one_letter_code
_entity_poly.pdbx_strand_id
1 'polypeptide(L)'
;MRRKSRTPRRTLVLTTAGGLSLLLAAPALALRTTSVTGGTAAITAGASGDTAAITCTGSSLVVDAVATTTACSAITDFDIQLDGWNNTLSFPGATTASFPAVRQVRVDSANGLADPDVTGSPYDVVVVAADALDTVNTFDGSDRISAV
;
A
#
# COMPACT_ATOMS: atom_id res chain seq x y z
N MET A 1 33.79 40.57 57.73
CA MET A 1 32.63 39.96 58.44
C MET A 1 31.66 39.47 57.35
N ARG A 2 31.23 38.20 57.23
CA ARG A 2 30.18 37.49 58.03
C ARG A 2 28.91 38.37 58.18
N ARG A 3 27.68 38.01 57.78
CA ARG A 3 26.96 36.74 57.43
C ARG A 3 25.81 37.08 56.43
N LYS A 4 25.42 36.25 55.43
CA LYS A 4 24.67 34.97 55.40
C LYS A 4 23.12 35.10 55.28
N SER A 5 22.57 34.31 54.33
CA SER A 5 21.15 33.93 54.10
C SER A 5 20.22 34.99 53.48
N ARG A 6 19.10 34.64 52.80
CA ARG A 6 18.44 33.33 52.57
C ARG A 6 17.68 33.28 51.22
N THR A 7 17.71 32.17 50.47
CA THR A 7 16.78 31.90 49.34
C THR A 7 15.53 31.15 49.81
N PRO A 8 14.38 31.32 49.15
CA PRO A 8 13.56 30.16 48.81
C PRO A 8 13.11 30.15 47.34
N ARG A 9 13.10 28.96 46.72
CA ARG A 9 12.41 28.71 45.44
C ARG A 9 10.91 28.96 45.62
N ARG A 10 10.26 29.59 44.63
CA ARG A 10 8.82 29.45 44.40
C ARG A 10 8.53 29.21 42.93
N THR A 11 8.28 27.95 42.63
CA THR A 11 7.63 27.46 41.42
C THR A 11 6.24 28.09 41.28
N LEU A 12 5.92 28.63 40.11
CA LEU A 12 4.55 28.78 39.60
C LEU A 12 4.58 28.15 38.20
N VAL A 13 4.26 26.87 38.07
CA VAL A 13 2.90 26.33 37.92
C VAL A 13 2.26 26.85 36.63
N LEU A 14 2.22 25.93 35.67
CA LEU A 14 1.69 26.04 34.33
C LEU A 14 0.17 26.24 34.36
N THR A 15 -0.34 27.32 33.74
CA THR A 15 -1.76 27.44 33.37
C THR A 15 -1.91 27.19 31.87
N THR A 16 -2.10 25.93 31.50
CA THR A 16 -2.49 25.55 30.14
C THR A 16 -3.88 26.08 29.84
N ALA A 17 -3.95 27.28 29.26
CA ALA A 17 -5.17 27.79 28.65
C ALA A 17 -5.59 26.86 27.50
N GLY A 18 -6.88 26.53 27.44
CA GLY A 18 -7.41 25.49 26.58
C GLY A 18 -7.29 25.80 25.09
N GLY A 19 -6.17 25.38 24.49
CA GLY A 19 -6.10 25.02 23.08
C GLY A 19 -6.43 23.54 22.93
N LEU A 20 -7.70 23.17 23.08
CA LEU A 20 -8.16 21.87 22.60
C LEU A 20 -8.20 21.95 21.07
N SER A 21 -7.02 21.84 20.45
CA SER A 21 -6.90 21.64 19.03
C SER A 21 -7.78 20.45 18.68
N LEU A 22 -8.83 20.68 17.90
CA LEU A 22 -9.42 19.62 17.12
C LEU A 22 -8.28 19.09 16.24
N LEU A 23 -7.67 18.00 16.67
CA LEU A 23 -7.20 17.03 15.70
C LEU A 23 -8.48 16.66 14.95
N LEU A 24 -8.67 17.27 13.76
CA LEU A 24 -9.44 16.60 12.74
C LEU A 24 -8.83 15.21 12.67
N ALA A 25 -9.62 14.20 13.01
CA ALA A 25 -9.25 12.84 12.70
C ALA A 25 -9.13 12.81 11.17
N ALA A 26 -7.90 12.95 10.68
CA ALA A 26 -7.59 12.48 9.34
C ALA A 26 -8.14 11.06 9.30
N PRO A 27 -8.96 10.70 8.29
CA PRO A 27 -9.33 9.30 8.12
C PRO A 27 -8.02 8.53 8.16
N ALA A 28 -7.92 7.51 9.01
CA ALA A 28 -6.65 6.84 9.24
C ALA A 28 -6.19 6.27 7.89
N LEU A 29 -5.27 6.98 7.23
CA LEU A 29 -4.68 6.51 5.99
C LEU A 29 -3.94 5.24 6.41
N ALA A 30 -4.51 4.10 6.00
CA ALA A 30 -3.80 2.83 6.03
C ALA A 30 -2.41 3.10 5.46
N LEU A 31 -1.36 2.60 6.13
CA LEU A 31 0.01 2.95 5.79
C LEU A 31 0.37 2.31 4.45
N ARG A 32 0.05 3.02 3.37
CA ARG A 32 0.27 2.58 2.00
C ARG A 32 1.67 2.95 1.58
N THR A 33 2.40 1.98 1.06
CA THR A 33 3.77 2.17 0.58
C THR A 33 3.87 1.74 -0.87
N THR A 34 4.41 2.63 -1.70
CA THR A 34 4.69 2.37 -3.11
C THR A 34 6.18 2.57 -3.32
N SER A 35 6.88 1.54 -3.78
CA SER A 35 8.30 1.62 -4.11
C SER A 35 8.58 0.95 -5.45
N VAL A 36 9.62 1.38 -6.15
CA VAL A 36 10.02 0.77 -7.42
C VAL A 36 11.51 0.50 -7.38
N THR A 37 11.88 -0.77 -7.50
CA THR A 37 13.28 -1.22 -7.41
C THR A 37 13.55 -2.24 -8.52
N GLY A 38 14.58 -2.01 -9.33
CA GLY A 38 15.00 -2.97 -10.36
C GLY A 38 13.99 -3.23 -11.50
N GLY A 39 12.92 -2.44 -11.61
CA GLY A 39 11.81 -2.65 -12.54
C GLY A 39 10.56 -3.24 -11.90
N THR A 40 10.66 -3.77 -10.68
CA THR A 40 9.50 -4.24 -9.90
C THR A 40 8.86 -3.09 -9.15
N ALA A 41 7.56 -2.89 -9.32
CA ALA A 41 6.75 -1.97 -8.52
C ALA A 41 6.09 -2.72 -7.37
N ALA A 42 6.58 -2.47 -6.15
CA ALA A 42 6.04 -3.02 -4.91
C ALA A 42 5.03 -2.05 -4.30
N ILE A 43 3.81 -2.53 -4.06
CA ILE A 43 2.68 -1.76 -3.51
C ILE A 43 2.14 -2.53 -2.31
N THR A 44 2.01 -1.88 -1.16
CA THR A 44 1.46 -2.50 0.05
C THR A 44 0.32 -1.65 0.60
N ALA A 45 -0.82 -2.27 0.86
CA ALA A 45 -1.93 -1.75 1.65
C ALA A 45 -2.41 -2.87 2.60
N GLY A 46 -3.02 -2.52 3.73
CA GLY A 46 -3.20 -3.48 4.83
C GLY A 46 -4.37 -3.20 5.77
N ALA A 47 -5.27 -2.29 5.40
CA ALA A 47 -6.57 -2.14 6.03
C ALA A 47 -7.64 -2.84 5.19
N SER A 48 -8.64 -3.41 5.87
CA SER A 48 -9.81 -3.98 5.19
C SER A 48 -10.62 -2.88 4.49
N GLY A 49 -11.00 -3.10 3.24
CA GLY A 49 -11.61 -2.08 2.38
C GLY A 49 -10.60 -1.21 1.64
N ASP A 50 -9.32 -1.58 1.59
CA ASP A 50 -8.32 -0.84 0.82
C ASP A 50 -8.52 -1.07 -0.69
N THR A 51 -8.82 0.01 -1.43
CA THR A 51 -8.78 0.04 -2.90
C THR A 51 -7.46 0.61 -3.40
N ALA A 52 -6.69 -0.12 -4.20
CA ALA A 52 -5.49 0.37 -4.89
C ALA A 52 -5.75 0.56 -6.40
N ALA A 53 -5.54 1.77 -6.93
CA ALA A 53 -5.74 2.11 -8.33
C ALA A 53 -4.42 2.41 -9.04
N ILE A 54 -3.99 1.51 -9.94
CA ILE A 54 -2.73 1.59 -10.68
C ILE A 54 -2.97 2.16 -12.08
N THR A 55 -2.30 3.28 -12.38
CA THR A 55 -2.39 3.94 -13.68
C THR A 55 -1.02 4.38 -14.18
N CYS A 56 -0.89 4.56 -15.50
CA CYS A 56 0.26 5.25 -16.08
C CYS A 56 -0.17 6.63 -16.56
N THR A 57 0.46 7.68 -16.06
CA THR A 57 0.24 9.06 -16.52
C THR A 57 1.48 9.57 -17.22
N GLY A 58 1.45 9.63 -18.55
CA GLY A 58 2.58 10.05 -19.39
C GLY A 58 3.77 9.10 -19.26
N SER A 59 4.68 9.43 -18.34
CA SER A 59 5.91 8.67 -18.03
C SER A 59 6.09 8.43 -16.53
N SER A 60 5.00 8.40 -15.75
CA SER A 60 5.03 8.07 -14.31
C SER A 60 4.00 7.00 -13.99
N LEU A 61 4.42 5.95 -13.29
CA LEU A 61 3.51 5.07 -12.56
C LEU A 61 2.84 5.89 -11.44
N VAL A 62 1.51 5.89 -11.42
CA VAL A 62 0.68 6.55 -10.42
C VAL A 62 -0.17 5.49 -9.71
N VAL A 63 -0.13 5.49 -8.38
CA VAL A 63 -0.91 4.60 -7.52
C VAL A 63 -1.72 5.48 -6.56
N ASP A 64 -3.05 5.39 -6.58
CA ASP A 64 -3.93 6.17 -5.68
C ASP A 64 -3.64 7.68 -5.67
N ALA A 65 -3.43 8.26 -6.85
CA ALA A 65 -3.00 9.65 -7.09
C ALA A 65 -1.58 10.02 -6.58
N VAL A 66 -0.80 9.08 -6.03
CA VAL A 66 0.62 9.26 -5.74
C VAL A 66 1.45 8.88 -6.98
N ALA A 67 2.11 9.87 -7.59
CA ALA A 67 3.00 9.64 -8.72
C ALA A 67 4.41 9.25 -8.26
N THR A 68 4.95 8.19 -8.83
CA THR A 68 6.37 7.80 -8.69
C THR A 68 7.24 8.46 -9.77
N THR A 69 8.54 8.53 -9.53
CA THR A 69 9.53 9.01 -10.50
C THR A 69 9.92 7.96 -11.55
N THR A 70 9.33 6.76 -11.52
CA THR A 70 9.68 5.67 -12.44
C THR A 70 8.74 5.61 -13.64
N ALA A 71 9.33 5.46 -14.82
CA ALA A 71 8.60 5.29 -16.07
C ALA A 71 7.81 3.99 -16.12
N CYS A 72 6.57 4.05 -16.58
CA CYS A 72 5.71 2.88 -16.79
C CYS A 72 6.33 1.84 -17.73
N SER A 73 7.13 2.31 -18.71
CA SER A 73 7.91 1.47 -19.64
C SER A 73 9.12 0.77 -19.00
N ALA A 74 9.51 1.17 -17.79
CA ALA A 74 10.55 0.51 -17.00
C ALA A 74 9.99 -0.44 -15.94
N ILE A 75 8.65 -0.50 -15.78
CA ILE A 75 8.02 -1.50 -14.90
C ILE A 75 7.95 -2.83 -15.65
N THR A 76 8.56 -3.87 -15.10
CA THR A 76 8.54 -5.24 -15.64
C THR A 76 7.56 -6.14 -14.91
N ASP A 77 7.34 -5.88 -13.64
CA ASP A 77 6.55 -6.73 -12.74
C ASP A 77 5.88 -5.86 -11.67
N PHE A 78 4.67 -6.23 -11.26
CA PHE A 78 4.01 -5.67 -10.08
C PHE A 78 3.96 -6.73 -8.97
N ASP A 79 4.27 -6.33 -7.74
CA ASP A 79 4.11 -7.15 -6.54
C ASP A 79 3.26 -6.36 -5.53
N ILE A 80 2.03 -6.80 -5.31
CA ILE A 80 0.97 -5.99 -4.72
C ILE A 80 0.41 -6.71 -3.51
N GLN A 81 0.75 -6.28 -2.31
CA GLN A 81 0.21 -6.82 -1.06
C GLN A 81 -1.03 -6.03 -0.64
N LEU A 82 -2.20 -6.69 -0.57
CA LEU A 82 -3.48 -6.09 -0.17
C LEU A 82 -4.11 -6.87 0.99
N ASP A 83 -3.63 -6.63 2.20
CA ASP A 83 -4.05 -7.39 3.37
C ASP A 83 -5.37 -6.86 3.97
N GLY A 84 -6.33 -7.76 4.23
CA GLY A 84 -7.60 -7.41 4.87
C GLY A 84 -8.82 -8.07 4.20
N TRP A 85 -10.00 -7.72 4.69
CA TRP A 85 -11.26 -8.20 4.13
C TRP A 85 -11.81 -7.22 3.09
N ASN A 86 -12.29 -7.72 1.94
CA ASN A 86 -12.89 -6.92 0.86
C ASN A 86 -11.98 -5.79 0.34
N ASN A 87 -10.76 -6.15 -0.06
CA ASN A 87 -9.84 -5.23 -0.73
C ASN A 87 -10.06 -5.26 -2.25
N THR A 88 -9.60 -4.23 -2.96
CA THR A 88 -9.80 -4.10 -4.42
C THR A 88 -8.55 -3.58 -5.11
N LEU A 89 -8.14 -4.24 -6.17
CA LEU A 89 -7.11 -3.77 -7.10
C LEU A 89 -7.77 -3.32 -8.41
N SER A 90 -7.49 -2.10 -8.84
CA SER A 90 -8.01 -1.55 -10.09
C SER A 90 -6.88 -1.09 -10.99
N PHE A 91 -7.08 -1.27 -12.31
CA PHE A 91 -6.17 -0.78 -13.34
C PHE A 91 -6.87 0.21 -14.30
N PRO A 92 -7.23 1.43 -13.85
CA PRO A 92 -8.03 2.37 -14.65
C PRO A 92 -7.35 2.77 -15.96
N GLY A 93 -7.84 2.27 -17.09
CA GLY A 93 -7.27 2.56 -18.40
C GLY A 93 -5.84 2.05 -18.60
N ALA A 94 -5.37 1.10 -17.78
CA ALA A 94 -4.10 0.44 -18.04
C ALA A 94 -4.22 -0.40 -19.32
N THR A 95 -3.24 -0.28 -20.20
CA THR A 95 -3.13 -1.09 -21.42
C THR A 95 -1.74 -1.68 -21.51
N THR A 96 -1.56 -2.69 -22.36
CA THR A 96 -0.23 -3.19 -22.75
C THR A 96 0.63 -2.13 -23.44
N ALA A 97 0.06 -1.04 -23.95
CA ALA A 97 0.83 0.13 -24.41
C ALA A 97 1.26 1.06 -23.25
N SER A 98 0.53 1.05 -22.13
CA SER A 98 0.82 1.85 -20.93
C SER A 98 1.97 1.26 -20.11
N PHE A 99 2.03 -0.07 -19.97
CA PHE A 99 3.13 -0.76 -19.29
C PHE A 99 3.72 -1.85 -20.20
N PRO A 100 4.43 -1.49 -21.28
CA PRO A 100 4.85 -2.41 -22.35
C PRO A 100 5.87 -3.46 -21.94
N ALA A 101 6.53 -3.30 -20.79
CA ALA A 101 7.47 -4.27 -20.25
C ALA A 101 6.85 -5.20 -19.19
N VAL A 102 5.60 -4.97 -18.78
CA VAL A 102 4.95 -5.78 -17.73
C VAL A 102 4.66 -7.19 -18.23
N ARG A 103 5.18 -8.17 -17.49
CA ARG A 103 5.00 -9.59 -17.75
C ARG A 103 4.08 -10.27 -16.75
N GLN A 104 4.08 -9.80 -15.51
CA GLN A 104 3.32 -10.41 -14.42
C GLN A 104 2.77 -9.33 -13.48
N VAL A 105 1.54 -9.54 -13.00
CA VAL A 105 1.00 -8.87 -11.82
C VAL A 105 0.83 -9.93 -10.75
N ARG A 106 1.63 -9.85 -9.69
CA ARG A 106 1.51 -10.70 -8.49
C ARG A 106 0.74 -9.94 -7.43
N VAL A 107 -0.28 -10.56 -6.83
CA VAL A 107 -1.09 -9.95 -5.78
C VAL A 107 -1.09 -10.85 -4.55
N ASP A 108 -0.53 -10.39 -3.45
CA ASP A 108 -0.41 -11.12 -2.19
C ASP A 108 -1.52 -10.69 -1.22
N SER A 109 -2.18 -11.63 -0.54
CA SER A 109 -3.10 -11.39 0.57
C SER A 109 -2.58 -12.18 1.76
N ALA A 110 -1.56 -11.64 2.42
CA ALA A 110 -0.68 -12.36 3.35
C ALA A 110 -1.41 -12.86 4.62
N ASN A 111 -2.64 -12.38 4.83
CA ASN A 111 -3.49 -12.75 5.96
C ASN A 111 -4.47 -13.91 5.65
N GLY A 112 -4.63 -14.32 4.39
CA GLY A 112 -5.51 -15.45 4.00
C GLY A 112 -6.97 -15.30 4.44
N LEU A 113 -7.49 -14.06 4.46
CA LEU A 113 -8.86 -13.74 4.93
C LEU A 113 -9.89 -13.70 3.80
N ALA A 114 -9.46 -13.21 2.64
CA ALA A 114 -10.17 -13.14 1.38
C ALA A 114 -9.18 -12.67 0.30
N ASP A 115 -9.42 -13.09 -0.94
CA ASP A 115 -8.74 -12.51 -2.09
C ASP A 115 -9.22 -11.08 -2.38
N PRO A 116 -8.34 -10.21 -2.90
CA PRO A 116 -8.73 -8.89 -3.39
C PRO A 116 -9.43 -8.99 -4.74
N ASP A 117 -10.51 -8.24 -4.93
CA ASP A 117 -11.19 -8.12 -6.23
C ASP A 117 -10.30 -7.37 -7.23
N VAL A 118 -10.01 -7.96 -8.40
CA VAL A 118 -9.12 -7.36 -9.41
C VAL A 118 -9.88 -6.97 -10.67
N THR A 119 -10.02 -5.65 -10.89
CA THR A 119 -10.79 -5.09 -12.00
C THR A 119 -9.92 -4.35 -13.02
N GLY A 120 -10.07 -4.69 -14.30
CA GLY A 120 -9.53 -3.92 -15.42
C GLY A 120 -8.07 -4.20 -15.80
N SER A 121 -7.43 -5.22 -15.21
CA SER A 121 -6.08 -5.64 -15.60
C SER A 121 -6.06 -6.14 -17.07
N PRO A 122 -5.15 -5.67 -17.92
CA PRO A 122 -4.87 -6.28 -19.23
C PRO A 122 -3.82 -7.41 -19.16
N TYR A 123 -3.33 -7.74 -17.95
CA TYR A 123 -2.28 -8.75 -17.70
C TYR A 123 -2.84 -9.98 -17.00
N ASP A 124 -2.15 -11.12 -17.15
CA ASP A 124 -2.37 -12.31 -16.33
C ASP A 124 -2.04 -11.96 -14.87
N VAL A 125 -3.06 -12.01 -14.00
CA VAL A 125 -2.95 -11.65 -12.58
C VAL A 125 -2.83 -12.94 -11.79
N VAL A 126 -1.68 -13.12 -11.13
CA VAL A 126 -1.44 -14.24 -10.24
C VAL A 126 -1.70 -13.75 -8.82
N VAL A 127 -2.87 -14.10 -8.27
CA VAL A 127 -3.09 -13.96 -6.83
C VAL A 127 -2.28 -15.04 -6.14
N VAL A 128 -1.44 -14.63 -5.19
CA VAL A 128 -0.57 -15.49 -4.38
C VAL A 128 -0.91 -15.24 -2.92
N ALA A 129 -2.15 -15.56 -2.59
CA ALA A 129 -2.51 -16.06 -1.28
C ALA A 129 -2.93 -17.52 -1.43
N ALA A 130 -2.90 -18.27 -0.34
CA ALA A 130 -3.69 -19.47 -0.22
C ALA A 130 -4.58 -19.25 0.99
N ASP A 131 -5.79 -18.74 0.76
CA ASP A 131 -6.85 -18.84 1.76
C ASP A 131 -7.31 -20.31 1.88
N ALA A 132 -8.25 -20.60 2.78
CA ALA A 132 -8.68 -21.98 3.02
C ALA A 132 -9.47 -22.63 1.86
N LEU A 133 -9.75 -21.89 0.78
CA LEU A 133 -10.52 -22.29 -0.40
C LEU A 133 -9.64 -22.45 -1.65
N ASP A 134 -8.42 -21.89 -1.65
CA ASP A 134 -7.50 -21.93 -2.80
C ASP A 134 -6.99 -23.34 -3.13
N THR A 135 -7.05 -23.68 -4.43
CA THR A 135 -6.55 -24.97 -4.93
C THR A 135 -5.23 -24.78 -5.67
N VAL A 136 -4.12 -25.16 -5.03
CA VAL A 136 -2.79 -25.15 -5.67
C VAL A 136 -2.65 -26.32 -6.64
N ASN A 137 -2.68 -26.04 -7.95
CA ASN A 137 -2.46 -27.05 -8.99
C ASN A 137 -0.97 -27.13 -9.38
N THR A 138 -0.24 -28.06 -8.77
CA THR A 138 1.22 -28.26 -8.93
C THR A 138 1.61 -29.11 -10.16
N PHE A 139 0.76 -29.19 -11.20
CA PHE A 139 0.82 -30.28 -12.19
C PHE A 139 1.81 -30.11 -13.36
N ASP A 140 2.43 -28.95 -13.54
CA ASP A 140 3.38 -28.69 -14.65
C ASP A 140 4.67 -27.93 -14.26
N GLY A 141 4.88 -27.68 -12.95
CA GLY A 141 6.01 -26.88 -12.46
C GLY A 141 5.86 -25.37 -12.65
N SER A 142 4.71 -24.91 -13.16
CA SER A 142 4.23 -23.54 -12.95
C SER A 142 3.23 -23.56 -11.80
N ASP A 143 3.67 -23.22 -10.60
CA ASP A 143 2.78 -23.10 -9.43
C ASP A 143 1.78 -21.95 -9.65
N ARG A 144 0.67 -22.26 -10.34
CA ARG A 144 -0.47 -21.37 -10.54
C ARG A 144 -1.49 -21.66 -9.45
N ILE A 145 -1.54 -20.78 -8.47
CA ILE A 145 -2.71 -20.65 -7.60
C ILE A 145 -3.85 -20.12 -8.46
N SER A 146 -5.00 -20.78 -8.40
CA SER A 146 -6.24 -20.33 -9.02
C SER A 146 -7.26 -20.18 -7.91
N ALA A 147 -7.71 -18.94 -7.70
CA ALA A 147 -8.92 -18.65 -6.95
C ALA A 147 -10.09 -19.45 -7.55
N VAL A 148 -11.02 -19.90 -6.69
CA VAL A 148 -12.13 -20.80 -7.02
C VAL A 148 -13.47 -20.07 -7.06
#